data_AF-B2BEM3-F1
#
_entry.id   AF-B2BEM3-F1
#
_cell.length_a   1.000
_cell.length_b   1.000
_cell.length_c   1.000
_cell.angle_alpha   90.00
_cell.angle_beta   90.00
_cell.angle_gamma   90.00
#
_symmetry.space_group_name_H-M   'P 1'
#
loop_
_entity.id
_entity.type
_entity.pdbx_description
1 polymer ?
#
loop_
_entity_poly.entity_id
_entity_poly.type
_entity_poly.pdbx_seq_one_letter_code
_entity_poly.pdbx_strand_id
1 'polypeptide(L)'
;MELLHRFKPCALTFATLVLMCGNSFAANPNQQPEDEWKFTLKNAYINRNFDNDALKDTGSWSQAASLFYKSKMHDTPLQIADKPITIGADASVQYAVRLSSDKHVADTVLPFNKETQSQASDFLKYGATLKLGYDKTLLSV
;
A
#
# COMPACT_ATOMS: atom_id res chain seq x y z
N MET A 1 19.62 0.60 52.65
CA MET A 1 18.37 -0.18 52.50
C MET A 1 17.28 0.59 53.23
N GLU A 2 16.21 1.12 52.66
CA GLU A 2 15.66 1.19 51.30
C GLU A 2 14.76 2.46 51.36
N LEU A 3 14.94 3.38 50.42
CA LEU A 3 14.27 4.68 50.39
C LEU A 3 13.05 4.55 49.46
N LEU A 4 11.87 4.26 50.03
CA LEU A 4 10.63 4.08 49.25
C LEU A 4 10.12 5.43 48.73
N HIS A 5 10.47 5.76 47.49
CA HIS A 5 9.93 6.88 46.76
C HIS A 5 8.49 6.56 46.29
N ARG A 6 7.49 7.25 46.89
CA ARG A 6 6.10 7.17 46.44
C ARG A 6 5.96 7.82 45.05
N PHE A 7 5.74 7.00 44.02
CA PHE A 7 5.26 7.45 42.71
C PHE A 7 3.79 7.91 42.83
N LYS A 8 3.51 9.16 42.43
CA LYS A 8 2.14 9.65 42.23
C LYS A 8 1.78 9.47 40.74
N PRO A 9 0.70 8.75 40.39
CA PRO A 9 0.25 8.71 39.01
C PRO A 9 -0.47 10.03 38.67
N CYS A 10 0.06 10.77 37.71
CA CYS A 10 -0.64 11.90 37.09
C CYS A 10 -1.66 11.33 36.10
N ALA A 11 -2.94 11.56 36.34
CA ALA A 11 -4.02 11.11 35.45
C ALA A 11 -3.92 11.85 34.12
N LEU A 12 -3.62 11.13 33.04
CA LEU A 12 -3.58 11.65 31.68
C LEU A 12 -4.94 11.40 31.01
N THR A 13 -5.81 12.40 31.05
CA THR A 13 -7.12 12.35 30.39
C THR A 13 -6.95 12.56 28.89
N PHE A 14 -7.08 11.49 28.10
CA PHE A 14 -7.19 11.58 26.64
C PHE A 14 -8.64 11.88 26.27
N ALA A 15 -8.91 13.11 25.85
CA ALA A 15 -10.17 13.46 25.17
C ALA A 15 -9.91 13.49 23.66
N THR A 16 -10.28 12.41 22.96
CA THR A 16 -10.31 12.38 21.50
C THR A 16 -11.76 12.40 21.02
N LEU A 17 -12.24 13.60 20.66
CA LEU A 17 -13.45 13.76 19.85
C LEU A 17 -13.00 13.83 18.38
N VAL A 18 -13.13 12.72 17.65
CA VAL A 18 -12.96 12.71 16.19
C VAL A 18 -14.35 12.78 15.57
N LEU A 19 -14.75 14.00 15.18
CA LEU A 19 -15.94 14.22 14.36
C LEU A 19 -15.51 14.12 12.88
N MET A 20 -15.66 12.94 12.28
CA MET A 20 -15.47 12.78 10.83
C MET A 20 -16.76 13.13 10.09
N CYS A 21 -16.91 14.41 9.73
CA CYS A 21 -17.86 14.83 8.71
C CYS A 21 -17.26 14.50 7.33
N GLY A 22 -17.62 13.33 6.79
CA GLY A 22 -17.27 12.96 5.42
C GLY A 22 -18.08 13.79 4.42
N ASN A 23 -17.47 14.83 3.85
CA ASN A 23 -18.02 15.47 2.66
C ASN A 23 -17.64 14.64 1.43
N SER A 24 -18.60 13.89 0.89
CA SER A 24 -18.46 13.26 -0.43
C SER A 24 -18.62 14.31 -1.53
N PHE A 25 -17.61 15.17 -1.70
CA PHE A 25 -17.50 15.93 -2.94
C PHE A 25 -16.97 14.99 -4.02
N ALA A 26 -17.61 15.00 -5.20
CA ALA A 26 -17.05 14.37 -6.39
C ALA A 26 -15.71 15.04 -6.68
N ALA A 27 -14.61 14.39 -6.26
CA ALA A 27 -13.27 14.91 -6.45
C ALA A 27 -12.99 14.98 -7.96
N ASN A 28 -12.69 16.17 -8.46
CA ASN A 28 -12.16 16.32 -9.80
C ASN A 28 -10.82 15.56 -9.85
N PRO A 29 -10.66 14.55 -10.72
CA PRO A 29 -9.44 13.74 -10.76
C PRO A 29 -8.19 14.57 -11.10
N ASN A 30 -8.36 15.74 -11.71
CA ASN A 30 -7.28 16.68 -12.02
C ASN A 30 -6.96 17.66 -10.86
N GLN A 31 -7.74 17.66 -9.77
CA GLN A 31 -7.50 18.50 -8.59
C GLN A 31 -6.88 17.68 -7.46
N GLN A 32 -5.69 17.12 -7.69
CA GLN A 32 -4.85 16.67 -6.58
C GLN A 32 -3.93 17.83 -6.19
N PRO A 33 -4.23 18.58 -5.12
CA PRO A 33 -3.53 19.84 -4.81
C PRO A 33 -2.14 19.60 -4.23
N GLU A 34 -1.93 18.45 -3.59
CA GLU A 34 -0.69 18.11 -2.90
C GLU A 34 -0.21 16.71 -3.26
N ASP A 35 1.07 16.47 -3.00
CA ASP A 35 1.68 15.16 -3.15
C ASP A 35 1.15 14.20 -2.08
N GLU A 36 0.82 12.98 -2.49
CA GLU A 36 0.37 11.92 -1.61
C GLU A 36 1.43 10.83 -1.51
N TRP A 37 1.79 10.49 -0.27
CA TRP A 37 2.68 9.38 0.05
C TRP A 37 1.95 8.37 0.91
N LYS A 38 2.04 7.09 0.56
CA LYS A 38 1.48 5.99 1.35
C LYS A 38 2.53 4.92 1.57
N PHE A 39 2.88 4.70 2.83
CA PHE A 39 3.75 3.61 3.25
C PHE A 39 2.93 2.55 3.96
N THR A 40 3.13 1.27 3.62
CA THR A 40 2.42 0.16 4.26
C THR A 40 3.37 -0.97 4.63
N LEU A 41 3.20 -1.50 5.84
CA LEU A 41 3.79 -2.76 6.28
C LEU A 41 2.68 -3.80 6.38
N LYS A 42 2.93 -5.02 5.90
CA LYS A 42 1.95 -6.11 5.96
C LYS A 42 2.61 -7.41 6.37
N ASN A 43 2.21 -7.94 7.51
CA ASN A 43 2.48 -9.32 7.89
C ASN A 43 1.27 -10.17 7.52
N ALA A 44 1.44 -11.20 6.69
CA ALA A 44 0.35 -12.01 6.16
C ALA A 44 0.64 -13.50 6.35
N TYR A 45 -0.17 -14.17 7.17
CA TYR A 45 -0.23 -15.62 7.27
C TYR A 45 -1.49 -16.12 6.57
N ILE A 46 -1.32 -16.97 5.55
CA ILE A 46 -2.41 -17.53 4.75
C ILE A 46 -2.22 -19.03 4.68
N ASN A 47 -3.27 -19.79 5.03
CA ASN A 47 -3.26 -21.24 4.98
C ASN A 47 -4.60 -21.76 4.43
N ARG A 48 -4.54 -22.64 3.44
CA ARG A 48 -5.66 -23.41 2.91
C ARG A 48 -5.39 -24.88 3.18
N ASN A 49 -6.20 -25.44 4.05
CA ASN A 49 -6.20 -26.85 4.43
C ASN A 49 -7.29 -27.58 3.62
N PHE A 50 -6.99 -28.74 3.05
CA PHE A 50 -7.95 -29.57 2.32
C PHE A 50 -8.34 -30.81 3.14
N ASP A 51 -9.64 -31.10 3.25
CA ASP A 51 -10.12 -32.27 3.99
C ASP A 51 -9.69 -33.62 3.37
N ASN A 52 -9.33 -33.62 2.09
CA ASN A 52 -8.84 -34.81 1.40
C ASN A 52 -7.32 -34.92 1.55
N ASP A 53 -6.87 -35.93 2.29
CA ASP A 53 -5.45 -36.21 2.56
C ASP A 53 -4.59 -36.40 1.28
N ALA A 54 -5.20 -36.68 0.13
CA ALA A 54 -4.49 -36.78 -1.15
C ALA A 54 -4.11 -35.41 -1.76
N LEU A 55 -4.68 -34.31 -1.26
CA LEU A 55 -4.42 -32.96 -1.72
C LEU A 55 -3.40 -32.27 -0.79
N LYS A 56 -2.44 -31.55 -1.39
CA LYS A 56 -1.45 -30.79 -0.60
C LYS A 56 -2.05 -29.48 -0.10
N ASP A 57 -1.89 -29.21 1.19
CA ASP A 57 -2.15 -27.90 1.78
C ASP A 57 -1.30 -26.79 1.15
N THR A 58 -1.89 -25.62 0.97
CA THR A 58 -1.24 -24.47 0.34
C THR A 58 -1.22 -23.27 1.29
N GLY A 59 -0.20 -22.42 1.20
CA GLY A 59 -0.11 -21.24 2.04
C GLY A 59 1.30 -20.69 2.17
N SER A 60 1.41 -19.52 2.80
CA SER A 60 2.68 -18.91 3.16
C SER A 60 2.52 -17.94 4.32
N TRP A 61 3.63 -17.73 5.02
CA TRP A 61 3.80 -16.62 5.94
C TRP A 61 4.77 -15.63 5.31
N SER A 62 4.41 -14.36 5.21
CA SER A 62 5.26 -13.33 4.59
C SER A 62 5.18 -11.99 5.31
N GLN A 63 6.24 -11.21 5.17
CA GLN A 63 6.31 -9.81 5.59
C GLN A 63 6.60 -8.94 4.37
N ALA A 64 5.83 -7.87 4.21
CA ALA A 64 5.97 -6.93 3.11
C ALA A 64 6.12 -5.49 3.59
N ALA A 65 6.80 -4.70 2.76
CA ALA A 65 6.87 -3.25 2.83
C ALA A 65 6.53 -2.66 1.46
N SER A 66 5.80 -1.56 1.43
CA SER A 66 5.38 -0.94 0.17
C SER A 66 5.31 0.57 0.31
N LEU A 67 5.65 1.25 -0.77
CA LEU A 67 5.60 2.70 -0.91
C LEU A 67 4.85 3.05 -2.19
N PHE A 68 3.90 3.98 -2.06
CA PHE A 68 3.13 4.53 -3.17
C PHE A 68 3.28 6.05 -3.12
N TYR A 69 3.55 6.63 -4.27
CA TYR A 69 3.65 8.07 -4.49
C TYR A 69 2.66 8.49 -5.56
N LYS A 70 1.93 9.56 -5.31
CA LYS A 70 1.12 10.24 -6.32
C LYS A 70 1.45 11.72 -6.31
N SER A 71 2.00 12.26 -7.40
CA SER A 71 2.29 13.69 -7.47
C SER A 71 1.00 14.50 -7.54
N LYS A 72 1.06 15.74 -7.05
CA LYS A 72 0.12 16.78 -7.47
C LYS A 72 0.21 17.02 -8.97
N MET A 73 -0.85 17.59 -9.52
CA MET A 73 -0.88 18.02 -10.92
C MET A 73 -0.22 19.40 -11.01
N HIS A 74 0.79 19.54 -11.86
CA HIS A 74 1.51 20.78 -12.09
C HIS A 74 0.99 21.48 -13.35
N ASP A 75 0.62 22.74 -13.22
CA ASP A 75 0.21 23.57 -14.34
C ASP A 75 1.38 23.77 -15.32
N THR A 76 1.11 23.53 -16.60
CA THR A 76 2.04 23.87 -17.68
C THR A 76 1.76 25.28 -18.21
N PRO A 77 2.69 25.89 -18.97
CA PRO A 77 2.42 27.17 -19.63
C PRO A 77 1.30 27.13 -20.68
N LEU A 78 0.83 25.94 -21.09
CA LEU A 78 -0.20 25.80 -22.11
C LEU A 78 -1.59 25.96 -21.50
N GLN A 79 -2.34 26.94 -22.00
CA GLN A 79 -3.72 27.19 -21.61
C GLN A 79 -4.63 27.16 -22.84
N ILE A 80 -5.75 26.45 -22.72
CA ILE A 80 -6.79 26.37 -23.76
C ILE A 80 -8.11 26.75 -23.08
N ALA A 81 -8.81 27.76 -23.62
CA ALA A 81 -10.08 28.26 -23.07
C ALA A 81 -10.00 28.55 -21.55
N ASP A 82 -8.98 29.31 -21.14
CA ASP A 82 -8.71 29.71 -19.75
C ASP A 82 -8.45 28.56 -18.76
N LYS A 83 -8.15 27.35 -19.25
CA LYS A 83 -7.82 26.18 -18.44
C LYS A 83 -6.41 25.68 -18.76
N PRO A 84 -5.56 25.44 -17.74
CA PRO A 84 -4.23 24.91 -17.96
C PRO A 84 -4.27 23.43 -18.34
N ILE A 85 -3.34 23.01 -19.21
CA ILE A 85 -2.94 21.62 -19.31
C ILE A 85 -2.02 21.33 -18.13
N THR A 86 -2.27 20.24 -17.42
CA THR A 86 -1.49 19.84 -16.25
C THR A 86 -0.71 18.56 -16.49
N ILE A 87 0.43 18.40 -15.81
CA ILE A 87 1.26 17.19 -15.85
C ILE A 87 1.48 16.63 -14.45
N GLY A 88 1.61 15.32 -14.33
CA GLY A 88 1.94 14.66 -13.07
C GLY A 88 2.54 13.28 -13.28
N ALA A 89 3.02 12.66 -12.20
CA ALA A 89 3.56 11.32 -12.22
C ALA A 89 3.22 10.55 -10.92
N ASP A 90 2.92 9.26 -11.06
CA ASP A 90 2.75 8.35 -9.93
C ASP A 90 3.82 7.27 -9.97
N ALA A 91 4.18 6.73 -8.80
CA ALA A 91 5.13 5.63 -8.68
C ALA A 91 4.73 4.68 -7.55
N SER A 92 5.08 3.40 -7.70
CA SER A 92 4.87 2.41 -6.64
C SER A 92 6.00 1.39 -6.59
N VAL A 93 6.29 0.93 -5.38
CA VAL A 93 7.20 -0.18 -5.11
C VAL A 93 6.65 -1.03 -3.97
N GLN A 94 6.68 -2.35 -4.14
CA GLN A 94 6.17 -3.33 -3.19
C GLN A 94 7.16 -4.49 -3.12
N TYR A 95 7.65 -4.79 -1.93
CA TYR A 95 8.58 -5.89 -1.67
C TYR A 95 8.04 -6.78 -0.57
N ALA A 96 8.14 -8.10 -0.75
CA ALA A 96 7.75 -9.06 0.27
C ALA A 96 8.76 -10.21 0.38
N VAL A 97 8.98 -10.67 1.61
CA VAL A 97 9.86 -11.79 1.96
C VAL A 97 9.02 -12.89 2.61
N ARG A 98 9.26 -14.14 2.19
CA ARG A 98 8.66 -15.34 2.78
C ARG A 98 9.38 -15.71 4.07
N LEU A 99 8.59 -15.90 5.13
CA LEU A 99 9.04 -16.32 6.47
C LEU A 99 8.82 -17.82 6.72
N SER A 100 7.82 -18.42 6.06
CA SER A 100 7.56 -19.86 6.17
C SER A 100 8.54 -20.70 5.34
N SER A 101 8.65 -21.99 5.67
CA SER A 101 9.28 -22.96 4.78
C SER A 101 8.57 -23.03 3.42
N ASP A 102 9.29 -23.48 2.41
CA ASP A 102 8.73 -23.75 1.09
C ASP A 102 7.85 -25.01 1.15
N LYS A 103 6.60 -24.91 0.69
CA LYS A 103 5.65 -26.03 0.62
C LYS A 103 5.72 -26.77 -0.73
N HIS A 104 6.51 -26.30 -1.69
CA HIS A 104 6.65 -26.88 -3.03
C HIS A 104 5.31 -27.04 -3.78
N VAL A 105 4.38 -26.10 -3.54
CA VAL A 105 3.08 -26.01 -4.20
C VAL A 105 2.68 -24.53 -4.27
N ALA A 106 1.98 -24.15 -5.35
CA ALA A 106 1.51 -22.78 -5.53
C ALA A 106 0.47 -22.39 -4.46
N ASP A 107 0.63 -21.22 -3.87
CA ASP A 107 -0.28 -20.68 -2.84
C ASP A 107 -1.16 -19.52 -3.34
N THR A 108 -0.95 -19.04 -4.58
CA THR A 108 -1.59 -17.86 -5.19
C THR A 108 -1.30 -16.52 -4.51
N VAL A 109 -0.36 -16.49 -3.55
CA VAL A 109 0.05 -15.30 -2.80
C VAL A 109 1.43 -14.84 -3.27
N LEU A 110 2.39 -15.77 -3.29
CA LEU A 110 3.75 -15.54 -3.74
C LEU A 110 3.96 -16.14 -5.14
N PRO A 111 4.91 -15.63 -5.93
CA PRO A 111 5.28 -16.28 -7.19
C PRO A 111 5.73 -17.72 -6.96
N PHE A 112 5.34 -18.61 -7.88
CA PHE A 112 5.69 -20.02 -7.83
C PHE A 112 6.45 -20.41 -9.10
N ASN A 113 7.66 -20.95 -8.95
CA ASN A 113 8.43 -21.47 -10.06
C ASN A 113 8.02 -22.92 -10.34
N LYS A 114 7.43 -23.16 -11.52
CA LYS A 114 6.95 -24.48 -11.94
C LYS A 114 8.07 -25.44 -12.35
N GLU A 115 9.24 -24.94 -12.73
CA GLU A 115 10.40 -25.77 -13.11
C GLU A 115 11.09 -26.33 -11.87
N THR A 116 11.32 -25.49 -10.85
CA THR A 116 11.95 -25.90 -9.59
C THR A 116 10.95 -26.37 -8.53
N GLN A 117 9.65 -26.27 -8.81
CA GLN A 117 8.55 -26.57 -7.88
C GLN A 117 8.75 -25.85 -6.53
N SER A 118 9.05 -24.55 -6.57
CA SER A 118 9.44 -23.79 -5.38
C SER A 118 8.68 -22.47 -5.27
N GLN A 119 8.19 -22.16 -4.06
CA GLN A 119 7.68 -20.84 -3.72
C GLN A 119 8.84 -19.85 -3.64
N ALA A 120 8.71 -18.68 -4.26
CA ALA A 120 9.74 -17.65 -4.21
C ALA A 120 10.09 -17.28 -2.75
N SER A 121 11.38 -17.08 -2.48
CA SER A 121 11.87 -16.57 -1.18
C SER A 121 11.39 -15.14 -0.94
N ASP A 122 11.26 -14.38 -2.00
CA ASP A 122 10.91 -12.97 -2.01
C ASP A 122 10.43 -12.56 -3.41
N PHE A 123 9.78 -11.40 -3.51
CA PHE A 123 9.47 -10.80 -4.80
C PHE A 123 9.35 -9.28 -4.72
N LEU A 124 9.60 -8.63 -5.85
CA LEU A 124 9.53 -7.18 -6.01
C LEU A 124 8.54 -6.82 -7.12
N LYS A 125 7.69 -5.83 -6.86
CA LYS A 125 6.86 -5.16 -7.87
C LYS A 125 7.18 -3.67 -7.86
N TYR A 126 7.26 -3.08 -9.03
CA TYR A 126 7.40 -1.64 -9.19
C TYR A 126 6.63 -1.17 -10.43
N GLY A 127 6.25 0.10 -10.46
CA GLY A 127 5.54 0.70 -11.58
C GLY A 127 5.55 2.22 -11.49
N ALA A 128 5.40 2.86 -12.63
CA ALA A 128 5.28 4.31 -12.75
C ALA A 128 4.18 4.65 -13.75
N THR A 129 3.59 5.83 -13.62
CA THR A 129 2.50 6.30 -14.47
C THR A 129 2.70 7.78 -14.77
N LEU A 130 2.58 8.17 -16.04
CA LEU A 130 2.56 9.57 -16.46
C LEU A 130 1.12 10.07 -16.54
N LYS A 131 0.85 11.27 -16.02
CA LYS A 131 -0.48 11.87 -15.98
C LYS A 131 -0.52 13.17 -16.79
N LEU A 132 -1.57 13.33 -17.59
CA LEU A 132 -1.89 14.56 -18.33
C LEU A 132 -3.34 14.96 -18.03
N GLY A 133 -3.55 16.17 -17.50
CA GLY A 133 -4.88 16.65 -17.13
C GLY A 133 -5.32 17.87 -17.94
N TYR A 134 -6.63 17.96 -18.17
CA TYR A 134 -7.28 19.15 -18.73
C TYR A 134 -8.71 19.25 -18.19
N ASP A 135 -9.04 20.38 -17.55
CA ASP A 135 -10.32 20.62 -16.89
C ASP A 135 -10.66 19.52 -15.85
N LYS A 136 -11.61 18.63 -16.18
CA LYS A 136 -12.06 17.49 -15.38
C LYS A 136 -11.63 16.13 -15.96
N THR A 137 -10.78 16.14 -16.97
CA THR A 137 -10.30 14.95 -17.67
C THR A 137 -8.86 14.68 -17.26
N LEU A 138 -8.54 13.41 -17.01
CA LEU A 138 -7.21 12.94 -16.68
C LEU A 138 -6.86 11.75 -17.58
N LEU A 139 -5.77 11.86 -18.32
CA LEU A 139 -5.14 10.76 -19.05
C LEU A 139 -4.00 10.19 -18.19
N SER A 140 -3.88 8.88 -18.15
CA SER A 140 -2.82 8.17 -17.43
C SER A 140 -2.25 7.06 -18.30
N VAL A 141 -0.92 6.98 -18.38
CA VAL A 141 -0.17 5.99 -19.16
C VAL A 141 0.83 5.30 -18.27
#